data_AF-X0XJU7-F1
#
_entry.id   AF-X0XJU7-F1
#
_cell.length_a   1.000
_cell.length_b   1.000
_cell.length_c   1.000
_cell.angle_alpha   90.00
_cell.angle_beta   90.00
_cell.angle_gamma   90.00
#
_symmetry.space_group_name_H-M   'P 1'
#
loop_
_entity.id
_entity.type
_entity.pdbx_description
1 polymer ?
#
loop_
_entity_poly.entity_id
_entity_poly.type
_entity_poly.pdbx_seq_one_letter_code
_entity_poly.pdbx_strand_id
1 'polypeptide(L)'
;MVKNWLFGKKRKEDADALATLKGQQNRLQAEARNLERQSDEQKILASKMLKAGNKAGARQALKRRAVFMKRLNTVHNTAMNLQAQIDSIQTATSTAETVKAMELGTKVVGEKIKTVSPERTERVMDSVMEQRDQIE
;
A
#
# COMPACT_ATOMS: atom_id res chain seq x y z
N MET A 1 -3.29 -26.64 -27.87
CA MET A 1 -3.86 -25.38 -27.35
C MET A 1 -3.49 -25.22 -25.87
N VAL A 2 -2.23 -24.90 -25.50
CA VAL A 2 -1.87 -24.38 -24.16
C VAL A 2 -0.48 -23.72 -24.29
N LYS A 3 -0.38 -22.40 -24.46
CA LYS A 3 0.92 -21.71 -24.46
C LYS A 3 0.82 -20.24 -24.04
N ASN A 4 0.05 -19.94 -22.98
CA ASN A 4 -0.09 -18.57 -22.47
C ASN A 4 0.04 -18.43 -20.94
N TRP A 5 0.51 -19.45 -20.22
CA TRP A 5 0.52 -19.42 -18.74
C TRP A 5 1.87 -19.06 -18.10
N LEU A 6 2.99 -19.23 -18.81
CA LEU A 6 4.33 -19.11 -18.23
C LEU A 6 5.04 -17.76 -18.46
N PHE A 7 4.42 -16.81 -19.17
CA PHE A 7 4.96 -15.46 -19.32
C PHE A 7 4.10 -14.46 -18.57
N GLY A 8 4.64 -14.01 -17.43
CA GLY A 8 4.06 -12.98 -16.60
C GLY A 8 3.84 -11.69 -17.37
N LYS A 9 2.59 -11.44 -17.75
CA LYS A 9 2.08 -10.08 -17.62
C LYS A 9 1.97 -9.84 -16.13
N LYS A 10 2.69 -8.86 -15.57
CA LYS A 10 2.15 -8.16 -14.38
C LYS A 10 0.67 -7.96 -14.69
N ARG A 11 -0.24 -8.53 -13.90
CA ARG A 11 -1.67 -8.40 -14.21
C ARG A 11 -1.90 -6.91 -14.35
N LYS A 12 -2.23 -6.46 -15.56
CA LYS A 12 -2.28 -5.03 -15.92
C LYS A 12 -3.15 -4.28 -14.90
N GLU A 13 -4.17 -4.99 -14.43
CA GLU A 13 -5.08 -4.70 -13.32
C GLU A 13 -4.40 -4.25 -12.01
N ASP A 14 -3.31 -4.86 -11.54
CA ASP A 14 -2.69 -4.51 -10.24
C ASP A 14 -1.94 -3.17 -10.32
N ALA A 15 -1.23 -2.95 -11.43
CA ALA A 15 -0.54 -1.69 -11.69
C ALA A 15 -1.54 -0.54 -11.92
N ASP A 16 -2.62 -0.82 -12.64
CA ASP A 16 -3.71 0.13 -12.90
C ASP A 16 -4.48 0.46 -11.60
N ALA A 17 -4.70 -0.52 -10.72
CA ALA A 17 -5.31 -0.31 -9.41
C ALA A 17 -4.42 0.55 -8.49
N LEU A 18 -3.12 0.26 -8.41
CA LEU A 18 -2.17 1.04 -7.61
C LEU A 18 -2.07 2.49 -8.11
N ALA A 19 -2.02 2.68 -9.43
CA ALA A 19 -2.01 4.01 -10.04
C ALA A 19 -3.30 4.78 -9.73
N THR A 20 -4.45 4.11 -9.78
CA THR A 20 -5.75 4.68 -9.43
C THR A 20 -5.79 5.12 -7.97
N LEU A 21 -5.37 4.26 -7.04
CA LEU A 21 -5.33 4.56 -5.61
C LEU A 21 -4.42 5.75 -5.30
N LYS A 22 -3.22 5.79 -5.87
CA LYS A 22 -2.29 6.93 -5.74
C LYS A 22 -2.90 8.22 -6.32
N GLY A 23 -3.58 8.12 -7.46
CA GLY A 23 -4.31 9.25 -8.04
C GLY A 23 -5.38 9.81 -7.11
N GLN A 24 -6.16 8.94 -6.47
CA GLN A 24 -7.16 9.36 -5.49
C GLN A 24 -6.53 9.95 -4.22
N GLN A 25 -5.45 9.35 -3.72
CA GLN A 25 -4.70 9.89 -2.58
C GLN A 25 -4.20 11.32 -2.84
N ASN A 26 -3.64 11.57 -4.02
CA ASN A 26 -3.17 12.91 -4.41
C ASN A 26 -4.32 13.93 -4.45
N ARG A 27 -5.50 13.53 -4.93
CA ARG A 27 -6.70 14.38 -4.92
C ARG A 27 -7.15 14.70 -3.49
N LEU A 28 -7.20 13.72 -2.61
CA LEU A 28 -7.55 13.92 -1.19
C LEU A 28 -6.55 14.84 -0.49
N GLN A 29 -5.25 14.70 -0.77
CA GLN A 29 -4.25 15.63 -0.24
C GLN A 29 -4.42 17.06 -0.74
N ALA A 30 -4.79 17.24 -2.01
CA ALA A 30 -5.11 18.56 -2.56
C ALA A 30 -6.37 19.17 -1.92
N GLU A 31 -7.41 18.34 -1.71
CA GLU A 31 -8.63 18.75 -1.01
C GLU A 31 -8.32 19.15 0.44
N ALA A 32 -7.50 18.38 1.15
CA ALA A 32 -7.08 18.66 2.52
C ALA A 32 -6.42 20.05 2.63
N ARG A 33 -5.45 20.34 1.75
CA ARG A 33 -4.78 21.66 1.71
C ARG A 33 -5.77 22.80 1.48
N ASN A 34 -6.76 22.59 0.61
CA ASN A 34 -7.78 23.61 0.34
C ASN A 34 -8.71 23.82 1.56
N LEU A 35 -9.12 22.75 2.24
CA LEU A 35 -9.95 22.82 3.44
C LEU A 35 -9.20 23.47 4.62
N GLU A 36 -7.92 23.19 4.77
CA GLU A 36 -7.05 23.83 5.75
C GLU A 36 -6.94 25.33 5.50
N ARG A 37 -6.65 25.74 4.26
CA ARG A 37 -6.65 27.16 3.86
C ARG A 37 -7.99 27.84 4.17
N GLN A 38 -9.12 27.22 3.81
CA GLN A 38 -10.45 27.77 4.08
C GLN A 38 -10.73 27.88 5.59
N SER A 39 -10.29 26.90 6.38
CA SER A 39 -10.39 26.94 7.85
C SER A 39 -9.62 28.12 8.44
N ASP A 40 -8.40 28.37 7.95
CA ASP A 40 -7.57 29.48 8.41
C ASP A 40 -8.10 30.85 7.97
N GLU A 41 -8.65 30.95 6.77
CA GLU A 41 -9.34 32.15 6.31
C GLU A 41 -10.52 32.50 7.22
N GLN A 42 -11.31 31.51 7.64
CA GLN A 42 -12.40 31.74 8.60
C GLN A 42 -11.89 32.13 9.99
N LYS A 43 -10.74 31.59 10.42
CA LYS A 43 -10.09 32.00 11.68
C LYS A 43 -9.68 33.47 11.65
N ILE A 44 -9.03 33.89 10.56
CA ILE A 44 -8.61 35.28 10.35
C ILE A 44 -9.84 36.20 10.30
N LEU A 45 -10.88 35.80 9.56
CA LEU A 45 -12.13 36.56 9.46
C LEU A 45 -12.79 36.71 10.83
N ALA A 46 -12.86 35.65 11.64
CA ALA A 46 -13.41 35.71 12.98
C ALA A 46 -12.65 36.71 13.87
N SER A 47 -11.31 36.71 13.80
CA SER A 47 -10.48 37.69 14.53
C SER A 47 -10.77 39.12 14.09
N LYS A 48 -10.87 39.39 12.78
CA LYS A 48 -11.22 40.71 12.24
C LYS A 48 -12.61 41.17 12.73
N MET A 49 -13.59 40.28 12.70
CA MET A 49 -14.96 40.58 13.16
C MET A 49 -15.01 40.88 14.66
N LEU A 50 -14.23 40.16 15.49
CA LEU A 50 -14.11 40.46 16.92
C LEU A 50 -13.49 41.84 17.18
N LYS A 51 -12.41 42.18 16.45
CA LYS A 51 -11.77 43.51 16.55
C LYS A 51 -12.72 44.64 16.16
N ALA A 52 -13.61 44.39 15.21
CA ALA A 52 -14.66 45.33 14.80
C ALA A 52 -15.90 45.34 15.72
N GLY A 53 -15.88 44.62 16.86
CA GLY A 53 -17.03 44.52 17.78
C GLY A 53 -18.17 43.61 17.30
N ASN A 54 -18.08 43.04 16.09
CA ASN A 54 -19.10 42.16 15.51
C ASN A 54 -18.98 40.72 16.04
N LYS A 55 -19.45 40.50 17.27
CA LYS A 55 -19.44 39.16 17.91
C LYS A 55 -20.31 38.14 17.16
N ALA A 56 -21.41 38.56 16.54
CA ALA A 56 -22.29 37.65 15.79
C ALA A 56 -21.60 37.12 14.53
N GLY A 57 -20.98 38.00 13.74
CA GLY A 57 -20.21 37.64 12.55
C GLY A 57 -19.02 36.74 12.90
N ALA A 58 -18.31 37.04 13.99
CA ALA A 58 -17.23 36.18 14.47
C ALA A 58 -17.69 34.76 14.81
N ARG A 59 -18.81 34.62 15.53
CA ARG A 59 -19.40 33.31 15.83
C ARG A 59 -19.76 32.53 14.56
N GLN A 60 -20.33 33.20 13.56
CA GLN A 60 -20.67 32.55 12.29
C GLN A 60 -19.43 32.07 11.53
N ALA A 61 -18.37 32.88 11.48
CA ALA A 61 -17.10 32.49 10.88
C ALA A 61 -16.48 31.27 11.59
N LEU A 62 -16.51 31.24 12.94
CA LEU A 62 -16.03 30.08 13.71
C LEU A 62 -16.86 28.82 13.46
N LYS A 63 -18.18 28.93 13.28
CA LYS A 63 -19.02 27.79 12.88
C LYS A 63 -18.62 27.24 11.50
N ARG A 64 -18.39 28.12 10.52
CA ARG A 64 -17.89 27.71 9.18
C ARG A 64 -16.53 27.03 9.27
N ARG A 65 -15.62 27.59 10.08
CA ARG A 65 -14.32 26.96 10.38
C ARG A 65 -14.48 25.54 10.92
N ALA A 66 -15.35 25.33 11.90
CA ALA A 66 -15.60 24.01 12.47
C ALA A 66 -16.10 23.00 11.43
N VAL A 67 -16.93 23.43 10.47
CA VAL A 67 -17.38 22.59 9.34
C VAL A 67 -16.19 22.19 8.45
N PHE A 68 -15.32 23.14 8.09
CA PHE A 68 -14.12 22.83 7.31
C PHE A 68 -13.17 21.89 8.04
N MET A 69 -12.94 22.09 9.33
CA MET A 69 -12.13 21.18 10.16
C MET A 69 -12.73 19.77 10.24
N LYS A 70 -14.06 19.65 10.38
CA LYS A 70 -14.72 18.34 10.39
C LYS A 70 -14.50 17.61 9.07
N ARG A 71 -14.67 18.31 7.94
CA ARG A 71 -14.43 17.74 6.61
C ARG A 71 -12.95 17.39 6.39
N LEU A 72 -12.04 18.24 6.84
CA LEU A 72 -10.60 17.98 6.80
C LEU A 72 -10.23 16.68 7.53
N ASN A 73 -10.79 16.47 8.72
CA ASN A 73 -10.60 15.23 9.48
C ASN A 73 -11.10 14.00 8.70
N THR A 74 -12.28 14.09 8.09
CA THR A 74 -12.78 13.01 7.22
C THR A 74 -11.83 12.72 6.07
N VAL A 75 -11.35 13.75 5.37
CA VAL A 75 -10.42 13.60 4.25
C VAL A 75 -9.10 12.96 4.70
N HIS A 76 -8.56 13.34 5.85
CA HIS A 76 -7.36 12.70 6.41
C HIS A 76 -7.57 11.22 6.72
N ASN A 77 -8.68 10.87 7.37
CA ASN A 77 -9.00 9.47 7.67
C ASN A 77 -9.12 8.64 6.38
N THR A 78 -9.80 9.18 5.36
CA THR A 78 -9.90 8.51 4.06
C THR A 78 -8.53 8.36 3.40
N ALA A 79 -7.68 9.39 3.43
CA ALA A 79 -6.34 9.33 2.87
C ALA A 79 -5.45 8.29 3.58
N MET A 80 -5.57 8.15 4.91
CA MET A 80 -4.86 7.11 5.68
C MET A 80 -5.31 5.71 5.27
N ASN A 81 -6.62 5.49 5.12
CA ASN A 81 -7.13 4.19 4.66
C ASN A 81 -6.63 3.84 3.25
N LEU A 82 -6.56 4.82 2.34
CA LEU A 82 -5.98 4.61 1.01
C LEU A 82 -4.49 4.25 1.08
N GLN A 83 -3.72 4.92 1.96
CA GLN A 83 -2.31 4.60 2.15
C GLN A 83 -2.12 3.16 2.66
N ALA A 84 -2.90 2.74 3.65
CA ALA A 84 -2.86 1.36 4.15
C ALA A 84 -3.17 0.33 3.04
N GLN A 85 -4.12 0.63 2.15
CA GLN A 85 -4.43 -0.22 0.99
C GLN A 85 -3.26 -0.29 0.00
N ILE A 86 -2.61 0.85 -0.28
CA ILE A 86 -1.43 0.94 -1.13
C ILE A 86 -0.30 0.09 -0.57
N ASP A 87 0.01 0.23 0.72
CA ASP A 87 1.08 -0.52 1.38
C ASP A 87 0.81 -2.02 1.37
N SER A 88 -0.45 -2.41 1.55
CA SER A 88 -0.89 -3.81 1.47
C SER A 88 -0.68 -4.40 0.07
N ILE A 89 -1.03 -3.66 -0.99
CA ILE A 89 -0.81 -4.10 -2.38
C ILE A 89 0.69 -4.23 -2.69
N GLN A 90 1.49 -3.28 -2.23
CA GLN A 90 2.94 -3.30 -2.44
C GLN A 90 3.59 -4.49 -1.71
N THR A 91 3.16 -4.77 -0.48
CA THR A 91 3.61 -5.93 0.28
C THR A 91 3.23 -7.23 -0.43
N ALA A 92 1.97 -7.39 -0.83
CA ALA A 92 1.51 -8.57 -1.56
C ALA A 92 2.27 -8.77 -2.88
N THR A 93 2.57 -7.69 -3.60
CA THR A 93 3.38 -7.73 -4.83
C THR A 93 4.79 -8.24 -4.54
N SER A 94 5.45 -7.72 -3.51
CA SER A 94 6.79 -8.16 -3.12
C SER A 94 6.80 -9.63 -2.69
N THR A 95 5.81 -10.07 -1.92
CA THR A 95 5.67 -11.48 -1.53
C THR A 95 5.50 -12.38 -2.75
N ALA A 96 4.66 -12.00 -3.71
CA ALA A 96 4.48 -12.76 -4.95
C ALA A 96 5.77 -12.85 -5.78
N GLU A 97 6.54 -11.76 -5.86
CA GLU A 97 7.85 -11.75 -6.52
C GLU A 97 8.86 -12.69 -5.83
N THR A 98 8.90 -12.69 -4.50
CA THR A 98 9.74 -13.61 -3.71
C THR A 98 9.35 -15.07 -3.94
N VAL A 99 8.06 -15.41 -3.87
CA VAL A 99 7.58 -16.78 -4.11
C VAL A 99 7.97 -17.25 -5.51
N LYS A 100 7.81 -16.40 -6.53
CA LYS A 100 8.22 -16.72 -7.89
C LYS A 100 9.73 -16.95 -8.02
N ALA A 101 10.55 -16.19 -7.30
CA ALA A 101 12.00 -16.41 -7.27
C ALA A 101 12.35 -17.74 -6.58
N MET A 102 11.65 -18.10 -5.51
CA MET A 102 11.80 -19.40 -4.84
C MET A 102 11.43 -20.57 -5.76
N GLU A 103 10.32 -20.47 -6.49
CA GLU A 103 9.90 -21.48 -7.48
C GLU A 103 10.98 -21.71 -8.55
N LEU A 104 11.57 -20.62 -9.06
CA LEU A 104 12.67 -20.71 -10.03
C LEU A 104 13.90 -21.38 -9.42
N GLY A 105 14.28 -21.01 -8.19
CA GLY A 105 15.39 -21.62 -7.47
C GLY A 105 15.19 -23.13 -7.26
N THR A 106 14.02 -23.54 -6.77
CA THR A 106 13.66 -24.96 -6.58
C THR A 106 13.73 -25.75 -7.88
N LYS A 107 13.26 -25.16 -8.99
CA LYS A 107 13.36 -25.79 -10.31
C LYS A 107 14.81 -26.03 -10.73
N VAL A 108 15.68 -25.02 -10.58
CA VAL A 108 17.11 -25.13 -10.90
C VAL A 108 17.79 -26.18 -10.02
N VAL A 109 17.50 -26.20 -8.71
CA VAL A 109 18.02 -27.23 -7.79
C VAL A 109 17.59 -28.62 -8.25
N GLY A 110 16.32 -28.83 -8.56
CA GLY A 110 15.81 -30.11 -9.05
C GLY A 110 16.45 -30.57 -10.37
N GLU A 111 16.66 -29.65 -11.31
CA GLU A 111 17.38 -29.94 -12.56
C GLU A 111 18.84 -30.32 -12.29
N LYS A 112 19.54 -29.62 -11.39
CA LYS A 112 20.92 -29.94 -11.02
C LYS A 112 21.03 -31.29 -10.31
N ILE A 113 20.14 -31.60 -9.38
CA ILE A 113 20.11 -32.91 -8.71
C ILE A 113 19.97 -34.05 -9.74
N LYS A 114 19.09 -33.91 -10.74
CA LYS A 114 18.95 -34.91 -11.82
C LYS A 114 20.24 -35.14 -12.63
N THR A 115 21.12 -34.15 -12.72
CA THR A 115 22.42 -34.27 -13.41
C THR A 115 23.51 -34.94 -12.58
N VAL A 116 23.36 -34.98 -11.26
CA VAL A 116 24.26 -35.70 -10.36
C VAL A 116 23.72 -37.13 -10.23
N SER A 117 24.26 -38.06 -11.02
CA SER A 117 23.94 -39.52 -11.08
C SER A 117 22.86 -40.06 -10.11
N PRO A 118 21.81 -40.75 -10.59
CA PRO A 118 20.78 -41.37 -9.75
C PRO A 118 21.33 -42.16 -8.56
N GLU A 119 22.42 -42.92 -8.75
CA GLU A 119 23.03 -43.78 -7.72
C GLU A 119 23.76 -43.03 -6.60
N ARG A 120 23.98 -41.73 -6.75
CA ARG A 120 24.60 -40.86 -5.72
C ARG A 120 23.56 -39.97 -5.04
N THR A 121 22.41 -39.77 -5.67
CA THR A 121 21.32 -38.92 -5.16
C THR A 121 20.51 -39.62 -4.09
N GLU A 122 20.19 -40.91 -4.25
CA GLU A 122 19.45 -41.71 -3.25
C GLU A 122 20.20 -41.76 -1.91
N ARG A 123 21.51 -42.07 -1.95
CA ARG A 123 22.38 -42.08 -0.76
C ARG A 123 22.54 -40.73 -0.06
N VAL A 124 22.50 -39.63 -0.80
CA VAL A 124 22.67 -38.29 -0.22
C VAL A 124 21.33 -37.76 0.32
N MET A 125 20.20 -38.04 -0.35
CA MET A 125 18.87 -37.67 0.15
C MET A 125 18.55 -38.38 1.48
N ASP A 126 18.86 -39.67 1.59
CA ASP A 126 18.69 -40.42 2.85
C ASP A 126 19.55 -39.83 3.97
N SER A 127 20.82 -39.49 3.70
CA SER A 127 21.73 -38.90 4.71
C SER A 127 21.32 -37.50 5.18
N VAL A 128 20.70 -36.69 4.32
CA VAL A 128 20.26 -35.32 4.65
C VAL A 128 18.96 -35.33 5.45
N MET A 129 18.07 -36.29 5.18
CA MET A 129 16.86 -36.51 5.98
C MET A 129 17.23 -37.06 7.37
N GLU A 130 18.14 -38.04 7.46
CA GLU A 130 18.63 -38.57 8.76
C GLU A 130 19.34 -37.51 9.61
N GLN A 131 20.16 -36.63 9.00
CA GLN A 131 20.80 -35.54 9.74
C GLN A 131 19.83 -34.49 10.25
N ARG A 132 18.73 -34.26 9.54
CA ARG A 132 17.72 -33.28 9.96
C ARG A 132 16.89 -33.82 11.13
N ASP A 133 16.65 -35.13 11.17
CA ASP A 133 15.93 -35.82 12.25
C ASP A 133 16.81 -36.07 13.49
N GLN A 134 18.15 -36.03 13.37
CA GLN A 134 19.08 -36.10 14.51
C GLN A 134 19.34 -34.76 15.21
N ILE A 135 18.81 -33.65 14.68
CA ILE A 135 19.02 -32.29 15.21
C ILE A 135 17.77 -31.78 15.98
N GLU A 136 16.66 -32.54 15.99
CA GLU A 136 15.56 -32.38 16.97
C GLU A 136 15.80 -33.23 18.22
#